data_AF-A0A7J0GP15-F1
#
_entry.id   AF-A0A7J0GP15-F1
#
_cell.length_a   1.000
_cell.length_b   1.000
_cell.length_c   1.000
_cell.angle_alpha   90.00
_cell.angle_beta   90.00
_cell.angle_gamma   90.00
#
_symmetry.space_group_name_H-M   'P 1'
#
loop_
_entity.id
_entity.type
_entity.pdbx_description
1 polymer ?
#
loop_
_entity_poly.entity_id
_entity_poly.type
_entity_poly.pdbx_seq_one_letter_code
_entity_poly.pdbx_strand_id
1 'polypeptide(L)'
;MNYDENLMDELIDNHVGRTLKKKNRTKKDLEKETKTEAMLALSLGFPIDALIEEEIKAGVVSILGGKEQNDDIVATEGSVIIVGAGLAGLAAARQLLSFGFKVVVLEGRNRPGGRVYTQKMGRNSQFAAVDLGGSVITGIHANPLGVMARQLSIPLHKVRDNCPLYKPNGEPVGKEVDSKIELVFNKLLDKVTELRQIMGGFANDISLGSVLETLQQLYAAARTIEERQLLDWHFANLEYANAGCLSNLSAAYWDQDDPYEMGGGDHCFLPGGNWRLLKALSEGVPIFYGKTVHSIKYGNEGVEVVAGDQVFRADMVLCSVPLGVLKKRSIRFKPELPERKLAAIERLGFGLLNKVAMVFPYVFWGEDLDTFGCLMLIALVAGDAAQSFECTDPSTLLHHVLSILRESVGSRLFFAGEATNRQYPATMHGAFLSGLREASCIFRATRGRHSSNPWDCIPKHVVPSNDILVELFKKPDLVFGNFLFVFDSQTEDANSMGIMSITLGSSNSECSNGHSSKEERENSCHGSLNQTLQLYTMLSRGQAHELQLVTGGDQNRLSYLLKCLVLKLMGANAIGLFGSSLIANIATA
;
A
#
# COMPACT_ATOMS: atom_id res chain seq x y z
N MET A 1 39.08 6.05 24.19
CA MET A 1 38.16 6.05 25.34
C MET A 1 36.83 5.56 24.80
N ASN A 2 36.40 4.36 25.18
CA ASN A 2 35.16 3.77 24.69
C ASN A 2 33.97 4.56 25.25
N TYR A 3 33.16 5.07 24.33
CA TYR A 3 31.89 5.74 24.60
C TYR A 3 30.87 4.65 24.91
N ASP A 4 30.33 4.62 26.13
CA ASP A 4 29.31 3.66 26.56
C ASP A 4 27.95 4.39 26.55
N GLU A 5 27.16 4.14 25.49
CA GLU A 5 25.86 4.78 25.26
C GLU A 5 24.88 4.57 26.43
N ASN A 6 25.02 3.46 27.18
CA ASN A 6 24.12 3.11 28.28
C ASN A 6 24.22 4.05 29.49
N LEU A 7 25.39 4.68 29.70
CA LEU A 7 25.62 5.54 30.86
C LEU A 7 24.97 6.93 30.70
N MET A 8 24.82 7.40 29.45
CA MET A 8 24.12 8.66 29.14
C MET A 8 22.60 8.50 29.17
N ASP A 9 22.10 7.33 28.80
CA ASP A 9 20.66 7.03 28.86
C ASP A 9 20.16 6.96 30.32
N GLU A 10 20.94 6.40 31.25
CA GLU A 10 20.62 6.45 32.70
C GLU A 10 20.63 7.87 33.28
N LEU A 11 21.48 8.77 32.76
CA LEU A 11 21.53 10.17 33.19
C LEU A 11 20.34 10.98 32.66
N ILE A 12 19.81 10.63 31.49
CA ILE A 12 18.65 11.27 30.87
C ILE A 12 17.34 10.79 31.51
N ASP A 13 17.21 9.48 31.78
CA ASP A 13 16.02 8.90 32.42
C ASP A 13 15.82 9.40 33.86
N ASN A 14 16.90 9.76 34.57
CA ASN A 14 16.82 10.34 35.91
C ASN A 14 16.40 11.82 35.93
N HIS A 15 16.44 12.55 34.80
CA HIS A 15 16.17 13.99 34.76
C HIS A 15 14.85 14.38 34.08
N VAL A 16 14.28 13.53 33.23
CA VAL A 16 13.08 13.86 32.45
C VAL A 16 11.99 12.85 32.74
N GLY A 17 11.27 13.04 33.85
CA GLY A 17 10.09 12.25 34.18
C GLY A 17 8.96 12.46 33.17
N ARG A 18 8.98 11.75 32.03
CA ARG A 18 7.84 11.40 31.16
C ARG A 18 8.29 10.48 30.02
N THR A 19 7.82 9.24 30.06
CA THR A 19 8.17 8.17 29.12
C THR A 19 7.33 8.24 27.83
N LEU A 20 7.94 8.56 26.69
CA LEU A 20 7.46 8.05 25.40
C LEU A 20 8.04 6.64 25.24
N LYS A 21 7.20 5.61 25.33
CA LYS A 21 7.64 4.23 25.17
C LYS A 21 8.11 3.97 23.73
N LYS A 22 9.42 4.05 23.48
CA LYS A 22 10.04 3.32 22.35
C LYS A 22 9.84 1.82 22.61
N LYS A 23 9.30 1.09 21.63
CA LYS A 23 9.22 -0.38 21.69
C LYS A 23 10.65 -0.93 21.64
N ASN A 24 11.11 -1.57 22.71
CA ASN A 24 12.34 -2.36 22.68
C ASN A 24 12.16 -3.55 21.73
N ARG A 25 13.09 -3.68 20.77
CA ARG A 25 13.04 -4.67 19.70
C ARG A 25 13.42 -6.04 20.23
N THR A 26 12.70 -7.10 19.83
CA THR A 26 13.05 -8.46 20.23
C THR A 26 14.09 -9.06 19.28
N LYS A 27 14.85 -10.05 19.76
CA LYS A 27 15.81 -10.81 18.93
C LYS A 27 15.15 -11.43 17.68
N LYS A 28 13.88 -11.81 17.79
CA LYS A 28 13.07 -12.37 16.70
C LYS A 28 12.74 -11.33 15.62
N ASP A 29 12.58 -10.07 16.01
CA ASP A 29 12.34 -8.97 15.06
C ASP A 29 13.60 -8.67 14.24
N LEU A 30 14.77 -8.74 14.86
CA LEU A 30 16.07 -8.60 14.19
C LEU A 30 16.32 -9.73 13.19
N GLU A 31 16.12 -11.00 13.58
CA GLU A 31 16.30 -12.15 12.67
C GLU A 31 15.34 -12.10 11.47
N LYS A 32 14.09 -11.66 11.69
CA LYS A 32 13.11 -11.48 10.61
C LYS A 32 13.51 -10.35 9.65
N GLU A 33 14.05 -9.25 10.18
CA GLU A 33 14.58 -8.16 9.37
C GLU A 33 15.72 -8.66 8.49
N THR A 34 16.77 -9.25 9.09
CA THR A 34 17.94 -9.78 8.36
C THR A 34 17.54 -10.75 7.24
N LYS A 35 16.56 -11.64 7.50
CA LYS A 35 16.04 -12.55 6.46
C LYS A 35 15.32 -11.82 5.32
N THR A 36 14.59 -10.75 5.64
CA THR A 36 13.91 -9.92 4.63
C THR A 36 14.91 -9.15 3.78
N GLU A 37 15.97 -8.62 4.40
CA GLU A 37 17.07 -7.91 3.71
C GLU A 37 17.80 -8.82 2.72
N ALA A 38 18.15 -10.04 3.15
CA ALA A 38 18.78 -11.03 2.29
C ALA A 38 17.89 -11.45 1.09
N MET A 39 16.58 -11.67 1.29
CA MET A 39 15.67 -11.97 0.18
C MET A 39 15.54 -10.81 -0.81
N LEU A 40 15.56 -9.57 -0.33
CA LEU A 40 15.52 -8.38 -1.18
C LEU A 40 16.81 -8.24 -1.99
N ALA A 41 17.97 -8.50 -1.38
CA ALA A 41 19.27 -8.53 -2.05
C ALA A 41 19.28 -9.48 -3.26
N LEU A 42 18.81 -10.71 -3.03
CA LEU A 42 18.71 -11.76 -4.05
C LEU A 42 17.74 -11.37 -5.17
N SER A 43 16.57 -10.83 -4.81
CA SER A 43 15.57 -10.34 -5.76
C SER A 43 16.09 -9.18 -6.63
N LEU A 44 16.97 -8.36 -6.07
CA LEU A 44 17.60 -7.24 -6.75
C LEU A 44 18.76 -7.63 -7.68
N GLY A 45 19.16 -8.91 -7.67
CA GLY A 45 20.28 -9.42 -8.45
C GLY A 45 21.64 -8.99 -7.94
N PHE A 46 21.76 -8.66 -6.64
CA PHE A 46 23.07 -8.53 -6.01
C PHE A 46 23.71 -9.92 -5.92
N PRO A 47 25.01 -10.05 -6.23
CA PRO A 47 25.67 -11.32 -6.19
C PRO A 47 25.79 -11.77 -4.71
N ILE A 48 25.72 -13.08 -4.46
CA ILE A 48 25.54 -13.62 -3.10
C ILE A 48 26.75 -13.33 -2.21
N ASP A 49 27.91 -13.11 -2.79
CA ASP A 49 29.14 -12.62 -2.15
C ASP A 49 29.05 -11.16 -1.67
N ALA A 50 28.01 -10.42 -2.04
CA ALA A 50 27.71 -9.08 -1.54
C ALA A 50 26.82 -9.06 -0.28
N LEU A 51 26.37 -10.24 0.22
CA LEU A 51 25.65 -10.35 1.50
C LEU A 51 26.60 -10.13 2.68
N ILE A 52 26.15 -9.43 3.72
CA ILE A 52 26.92 -9.25 4.95
C ILE A 52 26.92 -10.53 5.81
N GLU A 53 27.89 -10.69 6.72
CA GLU A 53 28.05 -11.93 7.52
C GLU A 53 26.78 -12.29 8.30
N GLU A 54 26.06 -11.29 8.79
CA GLU A 54 24.79 -11.46 9.51
C GLU A 54 23.68 -12.04 8.60
N GLU A 55 23.63 -11.63 7.32
CA GLU A 55 22.68 -12.12 6.32
C GLU A 55 22.97 -13.56 5.91
N ILE A 56 24.25 -13.92 5.79
CA ILE A 56 24.70 -15.29 5.53
C ILE A 56 24.32 -16.21 6.70
N LYS A 57 24.54 -15.74 7.94
CA LYS A 57 24.23 -16.48 9.16
C LYS A 57 22.73 -16.71 9.36
N ALA A 58 21.87 -15.88 8.76
CA ALA A 58 20.42 -16.04 8.79
C ALA A 58 19.89 -17.22 7.93
N GLY A 59 20.78 -17.93 7.21
CA GLY A 59 20.49 -19.24 6.62
C GLY A 59 19.46 -19.21 5.49
N VAL A 60 19.40 -18.12 4.73
CA VAL A 60 18.42 -17.94 3.64
C VAL A 60 18.71 -18.86 2.44
N VAL A 61 19.96 -19.35 2.32
CA VAL A 61 20.36 -20.38 1.36
C VAL A 61 21.12 -21.48 2.11
N SER A 62 20.74 -22.73 1.88
CA SER A 62 21.28 -23.92 2.54
C SER A 62 22.71 -24.26 2.10
N ILE A 63 23.06 -24.04 0.82
CA ILE A 63 24.40 -24.27 0.24
C ILE A 63 24.69 -23.24 -0.88
N LEU A 64 25.77 -22.46 -0.74
CA LEU A 64 26.34 -21.64 -1.81
C LEU A 64 26.78 -22.56 -2.99
N GLY A 65 26.20 -22.40 -4.18
CA GLY A 65 26.57 -23.22 -5.36
C GLY A 65 25.78 -24.52 -5.55
N GLY A 66 24.76 -24.81 -4.73
CA GLY A 66 24.05 -26.11 -4.72
C GLY A 66 23.00 -26.27 -5.84
N LYS A 67 22.57 -27.51 -6.14
CA LYS A 67 21.57 -27.84 -7.18
C LYS A 67 20.22 -27.11 -7.05
N GLU A 68 19.82 -26.69 -5.85
CA GLU A 68 18.65 -25.81 -5.65
C GLU A 68 18.80 -24.44 -6.37
N GLN A 69 20.02 -24.03 -6.75
CA GLN A 69 20.28 -22.81 -7.54
C GLN A 69 19.99 -22.93 -9.05
N ASN A 70 19.87 -24.14 -9.61
CA ASN A 70 19.77 -24.32 -11.07
C ASN A 70 18.46 -24.95 -11.57
N ASP A 71 17.69 -25.65 -10.72
CA ASP A 71 16.51 -26.39 -11.18
C ASP A 71 15.18 -25.59 -11.15
N ASP A 72 15.15 -24.37 -10.58
CA ASP A 72 13.95 -23.51 -10.55
C ASP A 72 13.99 -22.32 -11.53
N ILE A 73 15.13 -22.04 -12.17
CA ILE A 73 15.21 -21.12 -13.32
C ILE A 73 15.09 -21.96 -14.59
N VAL A 74 13.92 -22.56 -14.80
CA VAL A 74 13.53 -22.93 -16.17
C VAL A 74 13.48 -21.61 -16.93
N ALA A 75 14.40 -21.41 -17.88
CA ALA A 75 14.45 -20.22 -18.72
C ALA A 75 13.04 -19.95 -19.28
N THR A 76 12.37 -18.93 -18.76
CA THR A 76 11.04 -18.56 -19.25
C THR A 76 11.22 -17.78 -20.53
N GLU A 77 10.88 -18.38 -21.67
CA GLU A 77 10.97 -17.73 -23.00
C GLU A 77 9.85 -16.70 -23.25
N GLY A 78 9.54 -15.85 -22.25
CA GLY A 78 8.56 -14.78 -22.39
C GLY A 78 9.20 -13.43 -22.71
N SER A 79 8.47 -12.57 -23.40
CA SER A 79 8.86 -11.18 -23.66
C SER A 79 7.92 -10.19 -22.96
N VAL A 80 8.50 -9.13 -22.38
CA VAL A 80 7.75 -8.11 -21.62
C VAL A 80 8.20 -6.71 -22.03
N ILE A 81 7.23 -5.86 -22.38
CA ILE A 81 7.45 -4.41 -22.51
C ILE A 81 7.05 -3.74 -21.20
N ILE A 82 7.93 -2.92 -20.64
CA ILE A 82 7.63 -2.10 -19.46
C ILE A 82 7.50 -0.65 -19.91
N VAL A 83 6.37 -0.02 -19.57
CA VAL A 83 6.12 1.40 -19.86
C VAL A 83 6.43 2.22 -18.62
N GLY A 84 7.52 2.98 -18.68
CA GLY A 84 8.06 3.82 -17.61
C GLY A 84 9.28 3.21 -16.92
N ALA A 85 10.38 3.98 -16.85
CA ALA A 85 11.60 3.66 -16.13
C ALA A 85 11.66 4.36 -14.75
N GLY A 86 10.52 4.44 -14.05
CA GLY A 86 10.46 4.81 -12.63
C GLY A 86 10.91 3.66 -11.73
N LEU A 87 10.89 3.85 -10.41
CA LEU A 87 11.27 2.80 -9.44
C LEU A 87 10.51 1.49 -9.66
N ALA A 88 9.19 1.56 -9.88
CA ALA A 88 8.35 0.39 -10.14
C ALA A 88 8.78 -0.37 -11.41
N GLY A 89 8.95 0.34 -12.53
CA GLY A 89 9.35 -0.26 -13.79
C GLY A 89 10.77 -0.83 -13.75
N LEU A 90 11.71 -0.14 -13.12
CA LEU A 90 13.09 -0.62 -12.96
C LEU A 90 13.17 -1.87 -12.07
N ALA A 91 12.47 -1.87 -10.94
CA ALA A 91 12.41 -3.04 -10.05
C ALA A 91 11.82 -4.26 -10.78
N ALA A 92 10.72 -4.07 -11.49
CA ALA A 92 10.12 -5.12 -12.30
C ALA A 92 11.05 -5.62 -13.41
N ALA A 93 11.74 -4.70 -14.10
CA ALA A 93 12.65 -5.03 -15.19
C ALA A 93 13.78 -5.95 -14.72
N ARG A 94 14.46 -5.58 -13.64
CA ARG A 94 15.54 -6.39 -13.06
C ARG A 94 15.06 -7.78 -12.65
N GLN A 95 13.92 -7.82 -11.95
CA GLN A 95 13.35 -9.10 -11.51
C GLN A 95 12.97 -9.99 -12.69
N LEU A 96 12.31 -9.45 -13.72
CA LEU A 96 11.94 -10.21 -14.91
C LEU A 96 13.16 -10.68 -15.71
N LEU A 97 14.21 -9.87 -15.83
CA LEU A 97 15.48 -10.29 -16.43
C LEU A 97 16.10 -11.46 -15.65
N SER A 98 16.07 -11.42 -14.31
CA SER A 98 16.55 -12.53 -13.48
C SER A 98 15.73 -13.81 -13.62
N PHE A 99 14.44 -13.70 -13.97
CA PHE A 99 13.58 -14.84 -14.29
C PHE A 99 13.77 -15.38 -15.73
N GLY A 100 14.65 -14.76 -16.52
CA GLY A 100 14.98 -15.18 -17.89
C GLY A 100 14.13 -14.54 -18.99
N PHE A 101 13.26 -13.58 -18.67
CA PHE A 101 12.46 -12.89 -19.69
C PHE A 101 13.29 -11.98 -20.57
N LYS A 102 12.84 -11.81 -21.83
CA LYS A 102 13.29 -10.71 -22.69
C LYS A 102 12.54 -9.44 -22.31
N VAL A 103 13.24 -8.45 -21.77
CA VAL A 103 12.62 -7.21 -21.25
C VAL A 103 13.13 -5.99 -22.01
N VAL A 104 12.21 -5.10 -22.37
CA VAL A 104 12.53 -3.74 -22.82
C VAL A 104 11.72 -2.72 -22.03
N VAL A 105 12.35 -1.60 -21.66
CA VAL A 105 11.70 -0.49 -20.93
C VAL A 105 11.57 0.71 -21.86
N LEU A 106 10.36 1.26 -22.00
CA LEU A 106 10.09 2.48 -22.77
C LEU A 106 9.88 3.65 -21.80
N GLU A 107 10.76 4.64 -21.83
CA GLU A 107 10.72 5.81 -20.96
C GLU A 107 10.48 7.09 -21.78
N GLY A 108 9.45 7.85 -21.42
CA GLY A 108 9.09 9.08 -22.13
C GLY A 108 10.09 10.22 -21.92
N ARG A 109 10.82 10.23 -20.80
CA ARG A 109 11.88 11.21 -20.52
C ARG A 109 13.23 10.76 -21.08
N ASN A 110 14.18 11.70 -21.09
CA ASN A 110 15.58 11.44 -21.43
C ASN A 110 16.42 10.95 -20.23
N ARG A 111 15.77 10.40 -19.20
CA ARG A 111 16.41 9.91 -17.97
C ARG A 111 15.53 8.86 -17.26
N PRO A 112 16.11 7.96 -16.46
CA PRO A 112 15.33 7.09 -15.58
C PRO A 112 14.84 7.85 -14.34
N GLY A 113 14.07 7.15 -13.50
CA GLY A 113 13.65 7.59 -12.18
C GLY A 113 12.26 8.17 -12.08
N GLY A 114 11.72 8.72 -13.17
CA GLY A 114 10.42 9.38 -13.16
C GLY A 114 10.36 10.47 -12.08
N ARG A 115 9.56 10.24 -11.04
CA ARG A 115 9.34 11.12 -9.87
C ARG A 115 10.43 11.01 -8.79
N VAL A 116 11.40 10.11 -8.92
CA VAL A 116 12.67 10.19 -8.19
C VAL A 116 13.64 10.94 -9.09
N TYR A 117 14.02 12.15 -8.68
CA TYR A 117 14.80 13.04 -9.53
C TYR A 117 15.75 13.90 -8.71
N THR A 118 17.05 13.62 -8.87
CA THR A 118 18.12 14.48 -8.38
C THR A 118 18.60 15.38 -9.51
N GLN A 119 18.63 16.68 -9.26
CA GLN A 119 19.31 17.65 -10.10
C GLN A 119 20.70 17.95 -9.53
N LYS A 120 21.72 17.98 -10.40
CA LYS A 120 23.04 18.50 -10.06
C LYS A 120 23.10 19.99 -10.41
N MET A 121 23.48 20.83 -9.46
CA MET A 121 23.51 22.29 -9.59
C MET A 121 24.86 22.84 -9.11
N GLY A 122 25.48 23.76 -9.84
CA GLY A 122 26.75 24.37 -9.42
C GLY A 122 27.59 24.89 -10.59
N ARG A 123 28.79 25.42 -10.30
CA ARG A 123 29.77 25.94 -11.28
C ARG A 123 31.17 25.43 -10.92
N ASN A 124 32.05 25.30 -11.91
CA ASN A 124 33.50 25.07 -11.75
C ASN A 124 33.87 23.95 -10.77
N SER A 125 33.46 22.72 -11.10
CA SER A 125 33.79 21.48 -10.35
C SER A 125 33.19 21.35 -8.94
N GLN A 126 32.50 22.37 -8.43
CA GLN A 126 31.66 22.28 -7.22
C GLN A 126 30.20 22.12 -7.63
N PHE A 127 29.57 21.04 -7.18
CA PHE A 127 28.15 20.79 -7.44
C PHE A 127 27.43 20.34 -6.17
N ALA A 128 26.23 20.86 -5.99
CA ALA A 128 25.22 20.35 -5.07
C ALA A 128 24.33 19.35 -5.80
N ALA A 129 23.88 18.32 -5.09
CA ALA A 129 22.87 17.39 -5.57
C ALA A 129 21.57 17.65 -4.79
N VAL A 130 20.48 17.93 -5.50
CA VAL A 130 19.19 18.28 -4.88
C VAL A 130 18.09 17.38 -5.43
N ASP A 131 17.38 16.69 -4.54
CA ASP A 131 16.22 15.88 -4.91
C ASP A 131 14.96 16.73 -5.07
N LEU A 132 14.62 17.02 -6.32
CA LEU A 132 13.38 17.69 -6.73
C LEU A 132 12.15 16.76 -6.70
N GLY A 133 12.39 15.45 -6.64
CA GLY A 133 11.37 14.42 -6.55
C GLY A 133 11.30 13.79 -5.15
N GLY A 134 11.02 12.48 -5.08
CA GLY A 134 11.12 11.70 -3.85
C GLY A 134 12.52 11.81 -3.24
N SER A 135 12.62 12.35 -2.02
CA SER A 135 13.89 12.69 -1.35
C SER A 135 14.14 11.94 -0.05
N VAL A 136 13.09 11.49 0.65
CA VAL A 136 13.19 10.89 1.99
C VAL A 136 12.95 9.39 1.91
N ILE A 137 13.80 8.60 2.55
CA ILE A 137 13.53 7.19 2.87
C ILE A 137 12.83 7.17 4.23
N THR A 138 11.54 6.89 4.23
CA THR A 138 10.68 6.88 5.42
C THR A 138 10.84 5.57 6.19
N GLY A 139 11.65 5.61 7.25
CA GLY A 139 12.02 4.43 8.03
C GLY A 139 13.03 3.60 7.25
N ILE A 140 14.17 3.30 7.88
CA ILE A 140 15.22 2.48 7.26
C ILE A 140 15.10 0.99 7.59
N HIS A 141 14.36 0.64 8.64
CA HIS A 141 14.15 -0.76 9.02
C HIS A 141 13.07 -1.40 8.14
N ALA A 142 13.36 -2.61 7.64
CA ALA A 142 12.50 -3.34 6.69
C ALA A 142 12.12 -2.58 5.39
N ASN A 143 12.66 -1.38 5.18
CA ASN A 143 12.44 -0.61 3.96
C ASN A 143 13.46 -1.04 2.89
N PRO A 144 13.02 -1.57 1.74
CA PRO A 144 13.93 -2.10 0.72
C PRO A 144 14.91 -1.08 0.16
N LEU A 145 14.57 0.21 0.21
CA LEU A 145 15.46 1.28 -0.23
C LEU A 145 16.56 1.58 0.79
N GLY A 146 16.29 1.39 2.08
CA GLY A 146 17.31 1.46 3.14
C GLY A 146 18.31 0.31 3.04
N VAL A 147 17.82 -0.91 2.74
CA VAL A 147 18.67 -2.08 2.46
C VAL A 147 19.58 -1.81 1.26
N MET A 148 19.00 -1.37 0.14
CA MET A 148 19.74 -1.05 -1.07
C MET A 148 20.77 0.05 -0.85
N ALA A 149 20.44 1.09 -0.07
CA ALA A 149 21.40 2.14 0.27
C ALA A 149 22.61 1.57 1.02
N ARG A 150 22.40 0.69 2.00
CA ARG A 150 23.50 0.02 2.73
C ARG A 150 24.35 -0.87 1.84
N GLN A 151 23.71 -1.70 1.00
CA GLN A 151 24.42 -2.59 0.06
C GLN A 151 25.27 -1.81 -0.95
N LEU A 152 24.77 -0.66 -1.41
CA LEU A 152 25.51 0.24 -2.30
C LEU A 152 26.51 1.14 -1.57
N SER A 153 26.68 0.96 -0.25
CA SER A 153 27.52 1.82 0.60
C SER A 153 27.19 3.31 0.42
N ILE A 154 25.91 3.63 0.25
CA ILE A 154 25.41 5.01 0.19
C ILE A 154 25.20 5.48 1.62
N PRO A 155 25.81 6.60 2.03
CA PRO A 155 25.58 7.18 3.36
C PRO A 155 24.09 7.44 3.60
N LEU A 156 23.64 7.25 4.84
CA LEU A 156 22.31 7.60 5.29
C LEU A 156 22.45 8.76 6.28
N HIS A 157 21.81 9.89 5.99
CA HIS A 157 21.74 11.02 6.91
C HIS A 157 20.38 11.03 7.58
N LYS A 158 20.33 10.75 8.89
CA LYS A 158 19.10 10.84 9.70
C LYS A 158 18.54 12.25 9.63
N VAL A 159 17.26 12.35 9.30
CA VAL A 159 16.48 13.59 9.44
C VAL A 159 16.34 13.89 10.93
N ARG A 160 16.81 15.06 11.34
CA ARG A 160 16.70 15.53 12.73
C ARG A 160 15.29 15.99 13.03
N ASP A 161 14.83 15.71 14.26
CA ASP A 161 13.46 16.01 14.69
C ASP A 161 13.24 17.51 14.97
N ASN A 162 14.31 18.27 15.20
CA ASN A 162 14.22 19.68 15.56
C ASN A 162 13.89 20.55 14.34
N CYS A 163 12.68 21.13 14.31
CA CYS A 163 12.21 22.04 13.27
C CYS A 163 11.75 23.37 13.90
N PRO A 164 12.64 24.36 14.09
CA PRO A 164 12.24 25.65 14.63
C PRO A 164 11.31 26.41 13.68
N LEU A 165 10.31 27.09 14.25
CA LEU A 165 9.36 27.93 13.51
C LEU A 165 9.72 29.41 13.63
N TYR A 166 9.55 30.14 12.53
CA TYR A 166 9.83 31.57 12.43
C TYR A 166 8.59 32.33 11.96
N LYS A 167 8.35 33.48 12.59
CA LYS A 167 7.30 34.44 12.20
C LYS A 167 7.65 35.11 10.85
N PRO A 168 6.68 35.75 10.17
CA PRO A 168 6.95 36.45 8.91
C PRO A 168 7.98 37.59 9.01
N ASN A 169 8.18 38.15 10.21
CA ASN A 169 9.20 39.16 10.47
C ASN A 169 10.60 38.58 10.75
N GLY A 170 10.76 37.24 10.71
CA GLY A 170 12.01 36.54 10.95
C GLY A 170 12.30 36.21 12.42
N GLU A 171 11.45 36.63 13.36
CA GLU A 171 11.61 36.29 14.78
C GLU A 171 11.24 34.83 15.04
N PRO A 172 11.94 34.13 15.96
CA PRO A 172 11.57 32.77 16.34
C PRO A 172 10.23 32.75 17.06
N VAL A 173 9.46 31.69 16.85
CA VAL A 173 8.25 31.40 17.63
C VAL A 173 8.64 30.92 19.02
N GLY A 174 7.92 31.37 20.05
CA GLY A 174 8.15 30.93 21.41
C GLY A 174 7.77 29.46 21.60
N LYS A 175 8.69 28.65 22.15
CA LYS A 175 8.50 27.19 22.35
C LYS A 175 7.21 26.83 23.08
N GLU A 176 6.79 27.63 24.06
CA GLU A 176 5.56 27.38 24.82
C GLU A 176 4.30 27.45 23.95
N VAL A 177 4.23 28.44 23.05
CA VAL A 177 3.08 28.62 22.15
C VAL A 177 3.10 27.56 21.05
N ASP A 178 4.29 27.26 20.52
CA ASP A 178 4.53 26.22 19.54
C ASP A 178 4.02 24.85 20.03
N SER A 179 4.54 24.36 21.17
CA SER A 179 4.11 23.09 21.76
C SER A 179 2.62 23.08 22.16
N LYS A 180 2.07 24.23 22.56
CA LYS A 180 0.64 24.35 22.89
C LYS A 180 -0.21 24.14 21.63
N ILE A 181 0.14 24.77 20.52
CA ILE A 181 -0.65 24.68 19.28
C ILE A 181 -0.46 23.33 18.60
N GLU A 182 0.73 22.74 18.66
CA GLU A 182 0.96 21.37 18.23
C GLU A 182 0.02 20.39 18.98
N LEU A 183 -0.10 20.53 20.31
CA LEU A 183 -1.03 19.72 21.10
C LEU A 183 -2.50 19.93 20.68
N VAL A 184 -2.89 21.16 20.35
CA VAL A 184 -4.24 21.46 19.87
C VAL A 184 -4.48 20.80 18.51
N PHE A 185 -3.54 20.92 17.57
CA PHE A 185 -3.61 20.29 16.25
C PHE A 185 -3.78 18.76 16.36
N ASN A 186 -2.96 18.10 17.17
CA ASN A 186 -3.05 16.66 17.38
C ASN A 186 -4.41 16.25 17.98
N LYS A 187 -4.94 17.02 18.94
CA LYS A 187 -6.29 16.79 19.48
C LYS A 187 -7.39 16.96 18.44
N LEU A 188 -7.25 17.88 17.50
CA LEU A 188 -8.22 18.02 16.40
C LEU A 188 -8.22 16.75 15.53
N LEU A 189 -7.04 16.19 15.21
CA LEU A 189 -6.93 14.93 14.47
C LEU A 189 -7.53 13.74 15.24
N ASP A 190 -7.31 13.65 16.55
CA ASP A 190 -7.96 12.64 17.41
C ASP A 190 -9.49 12.74 17.31
N LYS A 191 -10.03 13.97 17.33
CA LYS A 191 -11.48 14.21 17.17
C LYS A 191 -12.00 13.90 15.79
N VAL A 192 -11.22 14.11 14.72
CA VAL A 192 -11.60 13.60 13.39
C VAL A 192 -11.77 12.08 13.43
N THR A 193 -10.85 11.37 14.08
CA THR A 193 -10.94 9.91 14.22
C THR A 193 -12.15 9.46 15.01
N GLU A 194 -12.45 10.12 16.14
CA GLU A 194 -13.66 9.85 16.91
C GLU A 194 -14.94 10.10 16.09
N LEU A 195 -15.03 11.24 15.39
CA LEU A 195 -16.17 11.56 14.54
C LEU A 195 -16.34 10.57 13.40
N ARG A 196 -15.25 10.16 12.76
CA ARG A 196 -15.25 9.10 11.74
C ARG A 196 -15.90 7.82 12.26
N GLN A 197 -15.59 7.40 13.50
CA GLN A 197 -16.20 6.20 14.10
C GLN A 197 -17.70 6.37 14.37
N ILE A 198 -18.12 7.58 14.77
CA ILE A 198 -19.54 7.88 15.03
C ILE A 198 -20.35 7.94 13.72
N MET A 199 -19.80 8.58 12.70
CA MET A 199 -20.47 8.81 11.42
C MET A 199 -20.51 7.56 10.53
N GLY A 200 -19.62 6.58 10.76
CA GLY A 200 -19.57 5.35 9.99
C GLY A 200 -19.45 5.62 8.48
N GLY A 201 -20.31 4.99 7.68
CA GLY A 201 -20.29 5.12 6.22
C GLY A 201 -20.55 6.54 5.70
N PHE A 202 -21.19 7.43 6.47
CA PHE A 202 -21.44 8.81 6.05
C PHE A 202 -20.15 9.65 5.99
N ALA A 203 -19.08 9.24 6.67
CA ALA A 203 -17.79 9.94 6.61
C ALA A 203 -17.10 9.81 5.24
N ASN A 204 -17.56 8.90 4.37
CA ASN A 204 -16.92 8.61 3.09
C ASN A 204 -16.99 9.76 2.09
N ASP A 205 -18.03 10.60 2.19
CA ASP A 205 -18.30 11.71 1.28
C ASP A 205 -17.96 13.07 1.89
N ILE A 206 -17.19 13.07 2.98
CA ILE A 206 -16.81 14.28 3.72
C ILE A 206 -15.31 14.50 3.61
N SER A 207 -14.93 15.75 3.35
CA SER A 207 -13.52 16.14 3.31
C SER A 207 -12.94 16.32 4.72
N LEU A 208 -11.66 15.99 4.88
CA LEU A 208 -10.92 16.22 6.11
C LEU A 208 -10.92 17.70 6.49
N GLY A 209 -10.76 18.58 5.50
CA GLY A 209 -10.80 20.04 5.69
C GLY A 209 -12.11 20.50 6.32
N SER A 210 -13.26 20.06 5.80
CA SER A 210 -14.58 20.44 6.36
C SER A 210 -14.74 20.02 7.82
N VAL A 211 -14.23 18.84 8.21
CA VAL A 211 -14.28 18.38 9.60
C VAL A 211 -13.37 19.22 10.49
N LEU A 212 -12.13 19.49 10.04
CA LEU A 212 -11.16 20.28 10.80
C LEU A 212 -11.62 21.74 11.00
N GLU A 213 -12.16 22.37 9.96
CA GLU A 213 -12.75 23.73 10.05
C GLU A 213 -13.89 23.78 11.07
N THR A 214 -14.79 22.77 11.03
CA THR A 214 -15.90 22.67 11.97
C THR A 214 -15.40 22.52 13.42
N LEU A 215 -14.45 21.61 13.65
CA LEU A 215 -13.86 21.39 14.97
C LEU A 215 -13.10 22.63 15.48
N GLN A 216 -12.37 23.32 14.61
CA GLN A 216 -11.66 24.55 14.96
C GLN A 216 -12.61 25.63 15.47
N GLN A 217 -13.76 25.81 14.79
CA GLN A 217 -14.80 26.76 15.19
C GLN A 217 -15.46 26.36 16.52
N LEU A 218 -15.82 25.08 16.68
CA LEU A 218 -16.50 24.57 17.88
C LEU A 218 -15.65 24.70 19.15
N TYR A 219 -14.34 24.44 19.05
CA TYR A 219 -13.45 24.45 20.21
C TYR A 219 -12.70 25.77 20.42
N ALA A 220 -12.91 26.76 19.55
CA ALA A 220 -12.14 28.01 19.54
C ALA A 220 -10.62 27.74 19.65
N ALA A 221 -10.14 26.80 18.82
CA ALA A 221 -8.85 26.12 18.94
C ALA A 221 -7.63 27.07 18.85
N ALA A 222 -7.80 28.26 18.28
CA ALA A 222 -6.81 29.33 18.25
C ALA A 222 -7.49 30.69 18.42
N ARG A 223 -7.02 31.51 19.36
CA ARG A 223 -7.67 32.78 19.76
C ARG A 223 -6.90 33.98 19.25
N THR A 224 -5.57 33.95 19.36
CA THR A 224 -4.72 35.05 18.86
C THR A 224 -4.45 34.90 17.37
N ILE A 225 -3.87 35.94 16.75
CA ILE A 225 -3.43 35.87 15.35
C ILE A 225 -2.25 34.89 15.23
N GLU A 226 -1.32 34.94 16.17
CA GLU A 226 -0.14 34.04 16.21
C GLU A 226 -0.54 32.57 16.35
N GLU A 227 -1.49 32.26 17.25
CA GLU A 227 -2.01 30.89 17.41
C GLU A 227 -2.68 30.37 16.13
N ARG A 228 -3.39 31.24 15.40
CA ARG A 228 -4.02 30.87 14.12
C ARG A 228 -2.99 30.59 13.05
N GLN A 229 -1.99 31.46 12.91
CA GLN A 229 -0.90 31.26 11.95
C GLN A 229 -0.10 29.98 12.22
N LEU A 230 0.11 29.64 13.50
CA LEU A 230 0.74 28.37 13.89
C LEU A 230 -0.13 27.17 13.52
N LEU A 231 -1.43 27.24 13.79
CA LEU A 231 -2.34 26.16 13.44
C LEU A 231 -2.44 25.97 11.91
N ASP A 232 -2.49 27.07 11.16
CA ASP A 232 -2.46 27.07 9.69
C ASP A 232 -1.15 26.46 9.17
N TRP A 233 -0.01 26.69 9.84
CA TRP A 233 1.25 26.04 9.50
C TRP A 233 1.18 24.51 9.68
N HIS A 234 0.56 24.01 10.75
CA HIS A 234 0.36 22.56 10.93
C HIS A 234 -0.57 21.96 9.86
N PHE A 235 -1.64 22.68 9.48
CA PHE A 235 -2.49 22.27 8.37
C PHE A 235 -1.73 22.24 7.04
N ALA A 236 -0.93 23.27 6.75
CA ALA A 236 -0.06 23.31 5.58
C ALA A 236 0.98 22.16 5.60
N ASN A 237 1.51 21.78 6.77
CA ASN A 237 2.40 20.64 6.91
C ASN A 237 1.68 19.30 6.64
N LEU A 238 0.41 19.18 7.03
CA LEU A 238 -0.43 18.02 6.69
C LEU A 238 -0.75 17.96 5.19
N GLU A 239 -1.02 19.10 4.55
CA GLU A 239 -1.19 19.19 3.09
C GLU A 239 0.11 18.87 2.35
N TYR A 240 1.26 19.29 2.88
CA TYR A 240 2.59 18.93 2.38
C TYR A 240 2.80 17.42 2.42
N ALA A 241 2.48 16.76 3.55
CA ALA A 241 2.62 15.32 3.71
C ALA A 241 1.75 14.52 2.72
N ASN A 242 0.53 15.00 2.47
CA ASN A 242 -0.42 14.37 1.55
C ASN A 242 -0.29 14.82 0.09
N ALA A 243 0.51 15.86 -0.17
CA ALA A 243 0.59 16.59 -1.44
C ALA A 243 -0.79 17.03 -1.98
N GLY A 244 -1.76 17.31 -1.11
CA GLY A 244 -3.14 17.58 -1.49
C GLY A 244 -3.83 18.48 -0.47
N CYS A 245 -4.75 19.32 -0.95
CA CYS A 245 -5.52 20.22 -0.08
C CYS A 245 -6.44 19.41 0.84
N LEU A 246 -6.58 19.85 2.10
CA LEU A 246 -7.42 19.16 3.09
C LEU A 246 -8.88 19.03 2.64
N SER A 247 -9.37 19.96 1.83
CA SER A 247 -10.71 19.94 1.22
C SER A 247 -10.93 18.80 0.22
N ASN A 248 -9.85 18.17 -0.27
CA ASN A 248 -9.89 17.04 -1.19
C ASN A 248 -9.51 15.71 -0.52
N LEU A 249 -9.02 15.73 0.72
CA LEU A 249 -8.67 14.52 1.45
C LEU A 249 -9.92 13.91 2.09
N SER A 250 -10.05 12.59 2.04
CA SER A 250 -11.19 11.90 2.65
C SER A 250 -11.05 11.87 4.17
N ALA A 251 -12.03 12.39 4.91
CA ALA A 251 -12.04 12.30 6.36
C ALA A 251 -12.02 10.85 6.86
N ALA A 252 -12.56 9.91 6.08
CA ALA A 252 -12.60 8.50 6.41
C ALA A 252 -11.28 7.75 6.18
N TYR A 253 -10.52 8.11 5.13
CA TYR A 253 -9.44 7.27 4.59
C TYR A 253 -8.11 7.97 4.33
N TRP A 254 -7.90 9.21 4.75
CA TRP A 254 -6.64 9.94 4.50
C TRP A 254 -5.41 9.27 5.15
N ASP A 255 -5.60 8.64 6.31
CA ASP A 255 -4.60 7.98 7.18
C ASP A 255 -4.63 6.44 7.06
N GLN A 256 -5.21 5.90 5.98
CA GLN A 256 -5.51 4.48 5.86
C GLN A 256 -4.27 3.57 5.80
N ASP A 257 -3.10 4.15 5.51
CA ASP A 257 -1.81 3.48 5.40
C ASP A 257 -0.95 3.58 6.68
N ASP A 258 -1.32 4.42 7.65
CA ASP A 258 -0.63 4.56 8.95
C ASP A 258 -0.35 3.21 9.64
N PRO A 259 -1.27 2.21 9.68
CA PRO A 259 -1.00 0.93 10.32
C PRO A 259 0.12 0.11 9.66
N TYR A 260 0.57 0.49 8.47
CA TYR A 260 1.58 -0.21 7.69
C TYR A 260 2.92 0.48 7.68
N GLU A 261 3.14 1.57 8.43
CA GLU A 261 4.42 2.27 8.47
C GLU A 261 5.61 1.29 8.61
N MET A 262 6.59 1.38 7.72
CA MET A 262 7.68 0.41 7.60
C MET A 262 8.60 0.46 8.83
N GLY A 263 8.53 -0.59 9.66
CA GLY A 263 9.61 -1.11 10.51
C GLY A 263 10.13 -0.21 11.64
N GLY A 264 9.68 1.03 11.73
CA GLY A 264 10.31 2.05 12.57
C GLY A 264 11.73 2.40 12.10
N GLY A 265 12.47 3.12 12.94
CA GLY A 265 13.79 3.63 12.59
C GLY A 265 13.74 4.99 11.92
N ASP A 266 14.91 5.58 11.76
CA ASP A 266 15.02 6.97 11.36
C ASP A 266 14.61 7.19 9.90
N HIS A 267 13.95 8.32 9.65
CA HIS A 267 13.83 8.83 8.29
C HIS A 267 15.19 9.35 7.83
N CYS A 268 15.58 9.06 6.59
CA CYS A 268 16.91 9.39 6.10
C CYS A 268 16.89 10.09 4.74
N PHE A 269 17.80 11.04 4.57
CA PHE A 269 18.26 11.51 3.27
C PHE A 269 19.43 10.65 2.77
N LEU A 270 19.61 10.60 1.45
CA LEU A 270 20.82 10.05 0.84
C LEU A 270 21.73 11.18 0.36
N PRO A 271 22.83 11.50 1.06
CA PRO A 271 23.81 12.46 0.58
C PRO A 271 24.28 12.13 -0.85
N GLY A 272 24.26 13.15 -1.72
CA GLY A 272 24.52 13.01 -3.15
C GLY A 272 23.29 12.66 -4.00
N GLY A 273 22.13 12.48 -3.38
CA GLY A 273 20.80 12.37 -3.98
C GLY A 273 20.37 10.95 -4.38
N ASN A 274 19.05 10.76 -4.45
CA ASN A 274 18.43 9.46 -4.69
C ASN A 274 18.68 8.89 -6.10
N TRP A 275 19.21 9.66 -7.04
CA TRP A 275 19.66 9.14 -8.34
C TRP A 275 20.69 8.01 -8.23
N ARG A 276 21.43 7.92 -7.12
CA ARG A 276 22.40 6.85 -6.85
C ARG A 276 21.71 5.48 -6.83
N LEU A 277 20.53 5.37 -6.23
CA LEU A 277 19.70 4.16 -6.25
C LEU A 277 19.24 3.84 -7.68
N LEU A 278 18.79 4.86 -8.40
CA LEU A 278 18.30 4.70 -9.78
C LEU A 278 19.40 4.25 -10.74
N LYS A 279 20.63 4.75 -10.55
CA LYS A 279 21.80 4.35 -11.33
C LYS A 279 22.01 2.84 -11.20
N ALA A 280 22.07 2.34 -9.96
CA ALA A 280 22.22 0.91 -9.68
C ALA A 280 21.07 0.09 -10.27
N LEU A 281 19.82 0.56 -10.13
CA LEU A 281 18.66 -0.15 -10.67
C LEU A 281 18.62 -0.17 -12.21
N SER A 282 19.16 0.85 -12.87
CA SER A 282 19.21 0.92 -14.33
C SER A 282 20.32 0.09 -14.96
N GLU A 283 21.30 -0.35 -14.17
CA GLU A 283 22.46 -1.07 -14.68
C GLU A 283 22.06 -2.43 -15.27
N GLY A 284 22.44 -2.68 -16.52
CA GLY A 284 22.08 -3.90 -17.25
C GLY A 284 20.63 -3.97 -17.75
N VAL A 285 19.82 -2.92 -17.57
CA VAL A 285 18.43 -2.90 -18.03
C VAL A 285 18.34 -2.27 -19.44
N PRO A 286 17.70 -2.92 -20.43
CA PRO A 286 17.49 -2.33 -21.76
C PRO A 286 16.42 -1.22 -21.73
N ILE A 287 16.84 0.04 -21.61
CA ILE A 287 15.96 1.21 -21.52
C ILE A 287 16.05 2.07 -22.80
N PHE A 288 14.91 2.32 -23.43
CA PHE A 288 14.76 3.25 -24.54
C PHE A 288 14.18 4.58 -24.04
N TYR A 289 15.03 5.60 -23.96
CA TYR A 289 14.65 6.95 -23.55
C TYR A 289 14.01 7.76 -24.68
N GLY A 290 13.26 8.80 -24.32
CA GLY A 290 12.54 9.66 -25.27
C GLY A 290 11.42 8.92 -26.01
N LYS A 291 10.97 7.76 -25.51
CA LYS A 291 9.92 6.93 -26.09
C LYS A 291 8.61 7.12 -25.34
N THR A 292 7.92 8.21 -25.62
CA THR A 292 6.59 8.45 -25.05
C THR A 292 5.58 7.50 -25.69
N VAL A 293 5.02 6.59 -24.90
CA VAL A 293 3.98 5.65 -25.33
C VAL A 293 2.66 6.39 -25.52
N HIS A 294 1.94 6.09 -26.59
CA HIS A 294 0.65 6.71 -26.94
C HIS A 294 -0.48 5.71 -27.11
N SER A 295 -0.15 4.43 -27.35
CA SER A 295 -1.13 3.38 -27.47
C SER A 295 -0.59 2.04 -26.99
N ILE A 296 -1.44 1.28 -26.31
CA ILE A 296 -1.18 -0.08 -25.88
C ILE A 296 -2.33 -0.93 -26.41
N LYS A 297 -2.04 -1.80 -27.36
CA LYS A 297 -2.96 -2.84 -27.80
C LYS A 297 -2.62 -4.14 -27.07
N TYR A 298 -3.64 -4.86 -26.60
CA TYR A 298 -3.45 -6.14 -25.92
C TYR A 298 -4.56 -7.11 -26.31
N GLY A 299 -4.22 -8.40 -26.40
CA GLY A 299 -5.16 -9.45 -26.74
C GLY A 299 -4.55 -10.84 -26.61
N ASN A 300 -5.23 -11.85 -27.16
CA ASN A 300 -4.79 -13.25 -27.06
C ASN A 300 -3.42 -13.47 -27.72
N GLU A 301 -3.13 -12.74 -28.80
CA GLU A 301 -1.88 -12.80 -29.59
C GLU A 301 -0.70 -12.01 -28.98
N GLY A 302 -0.87 -11.44 -27.77
CA GLY A 302 0.16 -10.63 -27.12
C GLY A 302 -0.16 -9.15 -27.09
N VAL A 303 0.87 -8.31 -27.13
CA VAL A 303 0.77 -6.85 -26.99
C VAL A 303 1.50 -6.09 -28.09
N GLU A 304 0.93 -4.96 -28.50
CA GLU A 304 1.61 -3.96 -29.36
C GLU A 304 1.63 -2.61 -28.64
N VAL A 305 2.82 -2.07 -28.40
CA VAL A 305 3.01 -0.77 -27.75
C VAL A 305 3.57 0.22 -28.76
N VAL A 306 2.85 1.33 -28.96
CA VAL A 306 3.23 2.38 -29.91
C VAL A 306 3.85 3.55 -29.15
N ALA A 307 5.10 3.88 -29.48
CA ALA A 307 5.83 5.02 -28.92
C ALA A 307 6.41 5.87 -30.06
N GLY A 308 5.80 7.03 -30.31
CA GLY A 308 6.09 7.83 -31.51
C GLY A 308 5.75 7.08 -32.79
N ASP A 309 6.74 6.96 -33.68
CA ASP A 309 6.71 6.25 -34.96
C ASP A 309 7.08 4.77 -34.85
N GLN A 310 7.41 4.28 -33.65
CA GLN A 310 7.88 2.92 -33.43
C GLN A 310 6.81 2.04 -32.78
N VAL A 311 6.79 0.77 -33.18
CA VAL A 311 5.92 -0.26 -32.63
C VAL A 311 6.78 -1.34 -32.00
N PHE A 312 6.53 -1.60 -30.72
CA PHE A 312 7.16 -2.66 -29.95
C PHE A 312 6.16 -3.79 -29.73
N ARG A 313 6.60 -5.05 -29.87
CA ARG A 313 5.76 -6.23 -29.66
C ARG A 313 6.36 -7.11 -28.58
N ALA A 314 5.47 -7.70 -27.77
CA ALA A 314 5.84 -8.66 -26.74
C ALA A 314 4.66 -9.54 -26.35
N ASP A 315 4.88 -10.50 -25.45
CA ASP A 315 3.82 -11.34 -24.91
C ASP A 315 2.96 -10.57 -23.91
N MET A 316 3.58 -9.70 -23.10
CA MET A 316 2.94 -8.97 -22.02
C MET A 316 3.47 -7.54 -21.94
N VAL A 317 2.67 -6.66 -21.33
CA VAL A 317 3.05 -5.29 -21.03
C VAL A 317 2.81 -4.98 -19.55
N LEU A 318 3.78 -4.33 -18.92
CA LEU A 318 3.64 -3.73 -17.60
C LEU A 318 3.52 -2.21 -17.74
N CYS A 319 2.37 -1.66 -17.40
CA CYS A 319 2.14 -0.23 -17.35
C CYS A 319 2.53 0.31 -15.96
N SER A 320 3.57 1.14 -15.90
CA SER A 320 4.05 1.77 -14.65
C SER A 320 3.99 3.30 -14.68
N VAL A 321 3.14 3.84 -15.55
CA VAL A 321 2.98 5.30 -15.69
C VAL A 321 2.28 5.89 -14.46
N PRO A 322 2.58 7.16 -14.11
CA PRO A 322 1.89 7.84 -13.01
C PRO A 322 0.38 7.87 -13.19
N LEU A 323 -0.39 7.83 -12.09
CA LEU A 323 -1.84 7.98 -12.12
C LEU A 323 -2.28 9.25 -12.87
N GLY A 324 -1.56 10.37 -12.71
CA GLY A 324 -1.84 11.60 -13.46
C GLY A 324 -1.72 11.47 -14.99
N VAL A 325 -0.95 10.50 -15.51
CA VAL A 325 -0.89 10.20 -16.96
C VAL A 325 -2.12 9.39 -17.39
N LEU A 326 -2.56 8.44 -16.56
CA LEU A 326 -3.78 7.66 -16.80
C LEU A 326 -5.03 8.56 -16.80
N LYS A 327 -5.14 9.47 -15.82
CA LYS A 327 -6.21 10.48 -15.75
C LYS A 327 -6.28 11.39 -16.97
N LYS A 328 -5.13 11.78 -17.53
CA LYS A 328 -5.06 12.58 -18.76
C LYS A 328 -5.42 11.80 -20.03
N ARG A 329 -5.65 10.48 -19.93
CA ARG A 329 -5.95 9.57 -21.05
C ARG A 329 -4.96 9.73 -22.22
N SER A 330 -3.70 10.03 -21.91
CA SER A 330 -2.66 10.26 -22.92
C SER A 330 -2.20 8.96 -23.61
N ILE A 331 -2.55 7.81 -23.05
CA ILE A 331 -2.32 6.48 -23.62
C ILE A 331 -3.67 5.87 -23.98
N ARG A 332 -3.84 5.48 -25.25
CA ARG A 332 -5.03 4.78 -25.73
C ARG A 332 -4.87 3.27 -25.56
N PHE A 333 -5.73 2.67 -24.74
CA PHE A 333 -5.81 1.22 -24.56
C PHE A 333 -6.75 0.61 -25.61
N LYS A 334 -6.34 -0.51 -26.22
CA LYS A 334 -7.16 -1.25 -27.20
C LYS A 334 -7.12 -2.76 -26.92
N PRO A 335 -8.23 -3.40 -26.52
CA PRO A 335 -9.54 -2.80 -26.21
C PRO A 335 -9.45 -1.78 -25.05
N GLU A 336 -10.50 -1.01 -24.84
CA GLU A 336 -10.55 -0.02 -23.76
C GLU A 336 -10.42 -0.71 -22.38
N LEU A 337 -9.92 0.03 -21.39
CA LEU A 337 -9.86 -0.49 -20.03
C LEU A 337 -11.26 -0.78 -19.48
N PRO A 338 -11.44 -1.82 -18.63
CA PRO A 338 -12.73 -2.11 -18.00
C PRO A 338 -13.27 -0.89 -17.23
N GLU A 339 -14.60 -0.69 -17.27
CA GLU A 339 -15.26 0.47 -16.64
C GLU A 339 -14.89 0.64 -15.16
N ARG A 340 -14.80 -0.45 -14.39
CA ARG A 340 -14.38 -0.39 -12.98
C ARG A 340 -13.00 0.26 -12.82
N LYS A 341 -12.08 -0.03 -13.75
CA LYS A 341 -10.71 0.48 -13.71
C LYS A 341 -10.66 1.94 -14.13
N LEU A 342 -11.46 2.35 -15.12
CA LEU A 342 -11.63 3.75 -15.48
C LEU A 342 -12.22 4.55 -14.32
N ALA A 343 -13.29 4.06 -13.68
CA ALA A 343 -13.88 4.69 -12.50
C ALA A 343 -12.87 4.83 -11.35
N ALA A 344 -12.03 3.82 -11.14
CA ALA A 344 -10.96 3.89 -10.14
C ALA A 344 -9.90 4.95 -10.46
N ILE A 345 -9.50 5.07 -11.74
CA ILE A 345 -8.57 6.11 -12.20
C ILE A 345 -9.16 7.51 -11.98
N GLU A 346 -10.46 7.70 -12.25
CA GLU A 346 -11.13 8.99 -12.04
C GLU A 346 -11.30 9.32 -10.55
N ARG A 347 -11.65 8.33 -9.71
CA ARG A 347 -11.91 8.55 -8.27
C ARG A 347 -10.67 8.85 -7.44
N LEU A 348 -9.52 8.24 -7.75
CA LEU A 348 -8.30 8.46 -6.95
C LEU A 348 -7.79 9.89 -7.09
N GLY A 349 -7.44 10.52 -5.97
CA GLY A 349 -6.74 11.81 -5.96
C GLY A 349 -5.33 11.70 -6.54
N PHE A 350 -4.86 12.77 -7.19
CA PHE A 350 -3.48 12.89 -7.64
C PHE A 350 -2.92 14.25 -7.25
N GLY A 351 -2.16 14.26 -6.16
CA GLY A 351 -1.63 15.45 -5.52
C GLY A 351 -0.56 16.20 -6.33
N LEU A 352 -0.25 17.41 -5.88
CA LEU A 352 0.79 18.28 -6.42
C LEU A 352 1.61 18.88 -5.28
N LEU A 353 2.91 18.67 -5.33
CA LEU A 353 3.89 19.29 -4.45
C LEU A 353 5.11 19.69 -5.28
N ASN A 354 5.62 20.89 -5.06
CA ASN A 354 6.82 21.41 -5.73
C ASN A 354 7.91 21.73 -4.72
N LYS A 355 9.15 21.77 -5.20
CA LYS A 355 10.33 22.15 -4.43
C LYS A 355 11.08 23.26 -5.16
N VAL A 356 11.56 24.24 -4.40
CA VAL A 356 12.45 25.29 -4.90
C VAL A 356 13.85 25.00 -4.38
N ALA A 357 14.78 24.69 -5.29
CA ALA A 357 16.17 24.44 -4.95
C ALA A 357 16.98 25.74 -5.03
N MET A 358 17.65 26.10 -3.94
CA MET A 358 18.51 27.27 -3.85
C MET A 358 19.94 26.84 -3.50
N VAL A 359 20.92 27.28 -4.29
CA VAL A 359 22.34 26.97 -4.07
C VAL A 359 23.06 28.25 -3.67
N PHE A 360 23.72 28.22 -2.51
CA PHE A 360 24.46 29.33 -1.94
C PHE A 360 25.97 29.04 -1.93
N PRO A 361 26.83 30.08 -1.93
CA PRO A 361 28.29 29.90 -1.90
C PRO A 361 28.84 29.42 -0.55
N TYR A 362 28.10 29.60 0.54
CA TYR A 362 28.46 29.13 1.88
C TYR A 362 27.20 28.86 2.71
N VAL A 363 27.33 28.05 3.77
CA VAL A 363 26.26 27.74 4.72
C VAL A 363 26.13 28.89 5.72
N PHE A 364 24.98 29.55 5.78
CA PHE A 364 24.71 30.64 6.72
C PHE A 364 23.62 30.31 7.76
N TRP A 365 22.97 29.16 7.61
CA TRP A 365 21.86 28.69 8.45
C TRP A 365 22.30 27.68 9.53
N GLY A 366 23.60 27.37 9.61
CA GLY A 366 24.16 26.34 10.51
C GLY A 366 24.09 24.91 9.96
N GLU A 367 24.72 23.97 10.67
CA GLU A 367 24.79 22.54 10.28
C GLU A 367 24.00 21.60 11.20
N ASP A 368 23.41 22.15 12.26
CA ASP A 368 22.69 21.42 13.31
C ASP A 368 21.19 21.23 12.99
N LEU A 369 20.69 21.87 11.93
CA LEU A 369 19.29 21.84 11.52
C LEU A 369 19.16 21.30 10.10
N ASP A 370 18.20 20.39 9.89
CA ASP A 370 17.84 19.90 8.55
C ASP A 370 16.63 20.67 7.97
N THR A 371 15.75 21.17 8.84
CA THR A 371 14.50 21.84 8.47
C THR A 371 14.21 23.01 9.41
N PHE A 372 13.45 23.98 8.91
CA PHE A 372 12.81 25.05 9.69
C PHE A 372 11.51 25.44 9.00
N GLY A 373 10.54 25.95 9.77
CA GLY A 373 9.25 26.40 9.26
C GLY A 373 9.12 27.92 9.29
N CYS A 374 8.29 28.48 8.40
CA CYS A 374 7.93 29.88 8.42
C CYS A 374 6.40 30.02 8.45
N LEU A 375 5.88 30.82 9.37
CA LEU A 375 4.44 31.08 9.54
C LEU A 375 3.86 32.01 8.48
N MET A 376 4.52 32.20 7.35
CA MET A 376 3.92 32.97 6.27
C MET A 376 2.65 32.29 5.80
N LEU A 377 1.63 33.12 5.58
CA LEU A 377 0.39 32.79 4.87
C LEU A 377 0.74 32.55 3.40
N ILE A 378 1.55 31.52 3.15
CA ILE A 378 1.73 30.98 1.82
C ILE A 378 0.51 30.07 1.67
N ALA A 379 -0.47 30.55 0.93
CA ALA A 379 -1.22 29.64 0.08
C ALA A 379 -0.16 28.82 -0.67
N LEU A 380 0.21 27.67 -0.13
CA LEU A 380 0.81 26.62 -0.93
C LEU A 380 -0.15 26.51 -2.09
N VAL A 381 0.32 26.78 -3.31
CA VAL A 381 -0.51 26.71 -4.52
C VAL A 381 -0.83 25.23 -4.73
N ALA A 382 -1.79 24.76 -3.94
CA ALA A 382 -2.47 23.50 -3.99
C ALA A 382 -3.90 23.83 -4.44
N GLY A 383 -4.02 24.07 -5.75
CA GLY A 383 -5.29 23.95 -6.47
C GLY A 383 -6.16 25.19 -6.57
N ASP A 384 -6.10 25.83 -7.75
CA ASP A 384 -7.22 26.58 -8.35
C ASP A 384 -8.06 25.68 -9.32
N ALA A 385 -7.92 24.35 -9.23
CA ALA A 385 -8.63 23.41 -10.11
C ALA A 385 -9.83 22.71 -9.44
N ALA A 386 -10.29 23.19 -8.27
CA ALA A 386 -11.38 22.59 -7.50
C ALA A 386 -12.76 23.17 -7.86
N GLN A 387 -13.12 23.20 -9.15
CA GLN A 387 -14.48 23.46 -9.59
C GLN A 387 -14.92 22.41 -10.61
N SER A 388 -15.16 21.20 -10.10
CA SER A 388 -16.14 20.23 -10.63
C SER A 388 -15.86 18.87 -9.99
N PHE A 389 -16.60 18.46 -8.96
CA PHE A 389 -16.84 17.04 -8.66
C PHE A 389 -17.91 16.90 -7.57
N GLU A 390 -19.15 17.22 -7.93
CA GLU A 390 -20.32 16.67 -7.24
C GLU A 390 -21.01 15.71 -8.23
N CYS A 391 -21.44 14.56 -7.72
CA CYS A 391 -22.05 13.41 -8.40
C CYS A 391 -21.08 12.28 -8.82
N THR A 392 -20.70 11.43 -7.86
CA THR A 392 -20.40 10.02 -8.14
C THR A 392 -20.89 9.14 -6.98
N ASP A 393 -21.56 8.04 -7.33
CA ASP A 393 -22.23 7.08 -6.46
C ASP A 393 -21.32 6.53 -5.32
N PRO A 394 -21.78 6.52 -4.05
CA PRO A 394 -20.97 6.12 -2.90
C PRO A 394 -21.03 4.59 -2.68
N SER A 395 -20.10 3.83 -3.26
CA SER A 395 -19.93 2.44 -2.80
C SER A 395 -18.52 1.83 -2.95
N THR A 396 -17.47 2.59 -3.27
CA THR A 396 -16.11 2.03 -3.33
C THR A 396 -15.17 2.72 -2.36
N LEU A 397 -14.93 2.06 -1.21
CA LEU A 397 -13.94 2.44 -0.19
C LEU A 397 -12.56 2.65 -0.84
N LEU A 398 -11.78 3.65 -0.43
CA LEU A 398 -10.49 4.00 -1.04
C LEU A 398 -9.53 2.79 -1.22
N HIS A 399 -9.51 1.90 -0.22
CA HIS A 399 -8.79 0.63 -0.28
C HIS A 399 -9.18 -0.29 -1.45
N HIS A 400 -10.46 -0.31 -1.81
CA HIS A 400 -10.98 -1.08 -2.93
C HIS A 400 -10.57 -0.40 -4.25
N VAL A 401 -10.49 0.93 -4.29
CA VAL A 401 -10.07 1.68 -5.49
C VAL A 401 -8.61 1.41 -5.88
N LEU A 402 -7.68 1.45 -4.91
CA LEU A 402 -6.27 1.07 -5.15
C LEU A 402 -6.13 -0.40 -5.57
N SER A 403 -7.00 -1.26 -5.02
CA SER A 403 -7.04 -2.69 -5.37
C SER A 403 -7.54 -2.92 -6.79
N ILE A 404 -8.49 -2.12 -7.28
CA ILE A 404 -8.91 -2.17 -8.70
C ILE A 404 -7.77 -1.71 -9.61
N LEU A 405 -7.05 -0.64 -9.23
CA LEU A 405 -6.01 -0.10 -10.10
C LEU A 405 -4.87 -1.11 -10.35
N ARG A 406 -4.49 -1.90 -9.34
CA ARG A 406 -3.45 -2.94 -9.47
C ARG A 406 -3.82 -4.15 -10.33
N GLU A 407 -5.11 -4.43 -10.56
CA GLU A 407 -5.52 -5.68 -11.23
C GLU A 407 -5.01 -5.76 -12.67
N SER A 408 -4.51 -6.92 -13.07
CA SER A 408 -4.15 -7.16 -14.47
C SER A 408 -5.40 -7.24 -15.36
N VAL A 409 -5.28 -6.85 -16.62
CA VAL A 409 -6.33 -6.95 -17.64
C VAL A 409 -5.94 -7.99 -18.69
N GLY A 410 -6.83 -8.95 -18.93
CA GLY A 410 -6.69 -9.95 -19.98
C GLY A 410 -5.44 -10.84 -19.86
N SER A 411 -4.85 -11.00 -18.67
CA SER A 411 -3.58 -11.71 -18.43
C SER A 411 -2.36 -11.21 -19.23
N ARG A 412 -2.46 -10.01 -19.80
CA ARG A 412 -1.49 -9.46 -20.75
C ARG A 412 -1.04 -8.04 -20.38
N LEU A 413 -1.92 -7.26 -19.77
CA LEU A 413 -1.66 -5.90 -19.31
C LEU A 413 -1.63 -5.87 -17.78
N PHE A 414 -0.48 -5.51 -17.21
CA PHE A 414 -0.24 -5.42 -15.76
C PHE A 414 -0.03 -3.97 -15.33
N PHE A 415 -0.22 -3.67 -14.04
CA PHE A 415 -0.11 -2.32 -13.50
C PHE A 415 0.75 -2.24 -12.24
N ALA A 416 1.86 -1.51 -12.31
CA ALA A 416 2.72 -1.19 -11.18
C ALA A 416 2.79 0.33 -10.95
N GLY A 417 3.34 0.74 -9.82
CA GLY A 417 3.43 2.13 -9.40
C GLY A 417 2.99 2.30 -7.96
N GLU A 418 3.32 3.44 -7.37
CA GLU A 418 2.90 3.86 -6.04
C GLU A 418 1.37 3.84 -5.89
N ALA A 419 0.62 4.22 -6.92
CA ALA A 419 -0.85 4.21 -6.89
C ALA A 419 -1.45 2.79 -6.95
N THR A 420 -0.62 1.74 -7.08
CA THR A 420 -1.07 0.34 -7.12
C THR A 420 -0.63 -0.42 -5.86
N ASN A 421 -0.09 0.27 -4.86
CA ASN A 421 0.27 -0.29 -3.57
C ASN A 421 -0.63 0.27 -2.47
N ARG A 422 -1.50 -0.57 -1.90
CA ARG A 422 -2.47 -0.15 -0.88
C ARG A 422 -1.83 0.17 0.46
N GLN A 423 -0.79 -0.57 0.82
CA GLN A 423 -0.14 -0.45 2.13
C GLN A 423 0.88 0.69 2.13
N TYR A 424 1.44 1.00 0.96
CA TYR A 424 2.48 2.01 0.80
C TYR A 424 2.17 2.90 -0.41
N PRO A 425 1.02 3.60 -0.44
CA PRO A 425 0.71 4.52 -1.52
C PRO A 425 1.65 5.72 -1.49
N ALA A 426 1.80 6.43 -2.62
CA ALA A 426 2.57 7.67 -2.72
C ALA A 426 4.08 7.62 -2.30
N THR A 427 4.62 6.46 -1.93
CA THR A 427 6.01 6.33 -1.50
C THR A 427 6.94 5.72 -2.57
N MET A 428 8.24 5.99 -2.43
CA MET A 428 9.27 5.39 -3.28
C MET A 428 9.33 3.86 -3.11
N HIS A 429 9.30 3.38 -1.86
CA HIS A 429 9.36 1.95 -1.55
C HIS A 429 8.08 1.24 -1.99
N GLY A 430 6.91 1.89 -1.92
CA GLY A 430 5.66 1.36 -2.42
C GLY A 430 5.68 1.13 -3.92
N ALA A 431 6.21 2.08 -4.69
CA ALA A 431 6.46 1.92 -6.12
C ALA A 431 7.43 0.75 -6.39
N PHE A 432 8.57 0.71 -5.69
CA PHE A 432 9.55 -0.37 -5.82
C PHE A 432 8.92 -1.76 -5.58
N LEU A 433 8.21 -1.94 -4.47
CA LEU A 433 7.53 -3.19 -4.10
C LEU A 433 6.44 -3.59 -5.09
N SER A 434 5.71 -2.62 -5.65
CA SER A 434 4.71 -2.91 -6.69
C SER A 434 5.36 -3.48 -7.96
N GLY A 435 6.57 -3.06 -8.31
CA GLY A 435 7.32 -3.60 -9.44
C GLY A 435 7.70 -5.07 -9.24
N LEU A 436 8.24 -5.40 -8.07
CA LEU A 436 8.57 -6.79 -7.71
C LEU A 436 7.33 -7.69 -7.71
N ARG A 437 6.21 -7.18 -7.18
CA ARG A 437 4.92 -7.88 -7.18
C ARG A 437 4.49 -8.22 -8.61
N GLU A 438 4.46 -7.23 -9.51
CA GLU A 438 4.01 -7.47 -10.89
C GLU A 438 4.97 -8.38 -11.67
N ALA A 439 6.28 -8.33 -11.40
CA ALA A 439 7.23 -9.29 -11.98
C ALA A 439 6.89 -10.73 -11.59
N SER A 440 6.54 -10.97 -10.32
CA SER A 440 6.08 -12.29 -9.86
C SER A 440 4.75 -12.70 -10.48
N CYS A 441 3.80 -11.77 -10.60
CA CYS A 441 2.51 -12.02 -11.27
C CYS A 441 2.69 -12.40 -12.74
N ILE A 442 3.57 -11.70 -13.46
CA ILE A 442 3.92 -12.00 -14.85
C ILE A 442 4.54 -13.40 -14.97
N PHE A 443 5.52 -13.73 -14.11
CA PHE A 443 6.15 -15.05 -14.09
C PHE A 443 5.13 -16.19 -13.88
N ARG A 444 4.19 -16.01 -12.96
CA ARG A 444 3.11 -16.97 -12.70
C ARG A 444 2.15 -17.11 -13.89
N ALA A 445 1.80 -15.98 -14.52
CA ALA A 445 0.93 -15.97 -15.69
C ALA A 445 1.52 -16.74 -16.88
N THR A 446 2.84 -16.75 -17.04
CA THR A 446 3.53 -17.54 -18.07
C THR A 446 3.55 -19.04 -17.78
N ARG A 447 3.78 -19.48 -16.53
CA ARG A 447 3.80 -20.92 -16.20
C ARG A 447 2.44 -21.59 -16.43
N GLY A 448 1.35 -20.86 -16.20
CA GLY A 448 0.00 -21.34 -16.51
C GLY A 448 -0.28 -21.59 -18.01
N ARG A 449 0.57 -21.08 -18.92
CA ARG A 449 0.43 -21.24 -20.38
C ARG A 449 1.25 -22.40 -20.96
N HIS A 450 2.29 -22.87 -20.27
CA HIS A 450 3.19 -23.91 -20.77
C HIS A 450 2.81 -25.34 -20.33
N SER A 451 1.74 -25.54 -19.56
CA SER A 451 1.22 -26.87 -19.24
C SER A 451 0.33 -27.41 -20.38
N SER A 452 0.83 -28.40 -21.12
CA SER A 452 0.08 -29.13 -22.15
C SER A 452 -0.65 -30.39 -21.63
N ASN A 453 -0.76 -30.57 -20.30
CA ASN A 453 -1.48 -31.67 -19.69
C ASN A 453 -2.75 -31.17 -18.97
N PRO A 454 -3.96 -31.61 -19.34
CA PRO A 454 -5.20 -31.19 -18.67
C PRO A 454 -5.30 -31.61 -17.19
N TRP A 455 -4.43 -32.52 -16.75
CA TRP A 455 -4.46 -33.12 -15.40
C TRP A 455 -3.29 -32.70 -14.50
N ASP A 456 -2.30 -31.97 -15.01
CA ASP A 456 -1.24 -31.34 -14.18
C ASP A 456 -1.62 -29.93 -13.71
N CYS A 457 -2.81 -29.45 -14.10
CA CYS A 457 -3.36 -28.15 -13.72
C CYS A 457 -4.14 -28.24 -12.41
N ILE A 458 -3.47 -28.52 -11.29
CA ILE A 458 -3.96 -28.11 -9.97
C ILE A 458 -2.96 -27.09 -9.43
N PRO A 459 -3.25 -25.79 -9.50
CA PRO A 459 -2.38 -24.78 -8.93
C PRO A 459 -2.43 -24.87 -7.41
N LYS A 460 -1.33 -25.30 -6.78
CA LYS A 460 -1.12 -25.06 -5.34
C LYS A 460 -0.94 -23.56 -5.14
N HIS A 461 -1.89 -22.94 -4.45
CA HIS A 461 -2.05 -21.49 -4.24
C HIS A 461 -2.79 -20.70 -5.33
N VAL A 462 -4.02 -21.13 -5.64
CA VAL A 462 -5.10 -20.22 -6.05
C VAL A 462 -5.61 -19.49 -4.79
N VAL A 463 -5.70 -18.16 -4.84
CA VAL A 463 -6.61 -17.42 -3.94
C VAL A 463 -8.01 -17.84 -4.36
N PRO A 464 -8.79 -18.56 -3.54
CA PRO A 464 -10.08 -19.06 -3.98
C PRO A 464 -10.97 -17.87 -4.35
N SER A 465 -11.50 -17.86 -5.57
CA SER A 465 -12.58 -16.94 -5.92
C SER A 465 -13.77 -17.23 -5.00
N ASN A 466 -14.62 -16.22 -4.82
CA ASN A 466 -15.86 -16.34 -4.05
C ASN A 466 -16.70 -17.57 -4.49
N ASP A 467 -16.56 -17.98 -5.76
CA ASP A 467 -17.24 -19.12 -6.36
C ASP A 467 -16.88 -20.47 -5.72
N ILE A 468 -15.62 -20.68 -5.29
CA ILE A 468 -15.20 -21.96 -4.67
C ILE A 468 -15.89 -22.14 -3.32
N LEU A 469 -15.96 -21.07 -2.51
CA LEU A 469 -16.68 -21.12 -1.23
C LEU A 469 -18.18 -21.36 -1.46
N VAL A 470 -18.77 -20.72 -2.46
CA VAL A 470 -20.18 -20.96 -2.82
C VAL A 470 -20.41 -22.42 -3.22
N GLU A 471 -19.53 -23.03 -4.03
CA GLU A 471 -19.61 -24.45 -4.40
C GLU A 471 -19.44 -25.37 -3.19
N LEU A 472 -18.44 -25.13 -2.33
CA LEU A 472 -18.19 -25.95 -1.13
C LEU A 472 -19.43 -26.00 -0.21
N PHE A 473 -20.09 -24.85 -0.01
CA PHE A 473 -21.25 -24.77 0.87
C PHE A 473 -22.58 -25.19 0.22
N LYS A 474 -22.59 -25.67 -1.06
CA LYS A 474 -23.78 -26.30 -1.64
C LYS A 474 -24.10 -27.66 -0.99
N LYS A 475 -23.09 -28.35 -0.46
CA LYS A 475 -23.22 -29.66 0.22
C LYS A 475 -22.45 -29.63 1.54
N PRO A 476 -22.97 -28.95 2.58
CA PRO A 476 -22.32 -28.90 3.88
C PRO A 476 -22.36 -30.27 4.58
N ASP A 477 -21.30 -30.58 5.34
CA ASP A 477 -21.19 -31.80 6.15
C ASP A 477 -22.06 -31.72 7.42
N LEU A 478 -22.21 -30.52 7.98
CA LEU A 478 -23.01 -30.26 9.17
C LEU A 478 -23.75 -28.93 9.01
N VAL A 479 -25.00 -28.88 9.45
CA VAL A 479 -25.84 -27.68 9.42
C VAL A 479 -26.67 -27.59 10.70
N PHE A 480 -26.67 -26.42 11.32
CA PHE A 480 -27.62 -26.08 12.39
C PHE A 480 -27.88 -24.58 12.43
N GLY A 481 -29.16 -24.19 12.41
CA GLY A 481 -29.55 -22.79 12.26
C GLY A 481 -28.96 -22.18 10.99
N ASN A 482 -28.40 -20.97 11.10
CA ASN A 482 -27.71 -20.28 10.03
C ASN A 482 -26.24 -20.68 9.86
N PHE A 483 -25.77 -21.72 10.57
CA PHE A 483 -24.38 -22.18 10.52
C PHE A 483 -24.25 -23.41 9.62
N LEU A 484 -23.36 -23.33 8.64
CA LEU A 484 -23.00 -24.41 7.73
C LEU A 484 -21.52 -24.75 7.94
N PHE A 485 -21.16 -26.02 7.87
CA PHE A 485 -19.78 -26.48 8.04
C PHE A 485 -19.37 -27.42 6.91
N VAL A 486 -18.12 -27.29 6.46
CA VAL A 486 -17.46 -28.22 5.55
C VAL A 486 -16.10 -28.56 6.14
N PHE A 487 -15.74 -29.83 6.17
CA PHE A 487 -14.51 -30.34 6.76
C PHE A 487 -13.68 -31.10 5.74
N ASP A 488 -12.41 -31.33 6.05
CA ASP A 488 -11.55 -32.21 5.26
C ASP A 488 -12.05 -33.67 5.37
N SER A 489 -12.45 -34.27 4.25
CA SER A 489 -12.98 -35.63 4.18
C SER A 489 -11.89 -36.71 4.31
N GLN A 490 -10.61 -36.34 4.25
CA GLN A 490 -9.48 -37.28 4.40
C GLN A 490 -9.23 -37.67 5.87
N THR A 491 -9.84 -36.98 6.83
CA THR A 491 -9.63 -37.24 8.27
C THR A 491 -10.93 -37.06 9.07
N GLU A 492 -11.29 -38.07 9.88
CA GLU A 492 -12.41 -38.01 10.82
C GLU A 492 -11.97 -37.60 12.25
N ASP A 493 -10.73 -37.13 12.42
CA ASP A 493 -10.21 -36.70 13.72
C ASP A 493 -10.93 -35.45 14.24
N ALA A 494 -11.20 -35.40 15.54
CA ALA A 494 -11.80 -34.25 16.21
C ALA A 494 -10.95 -32.97 16.08
N ASN A 495 -9.64 -33.11 15.87
CA ASN A 495 -8.72 -31.99 15.61
C ASN A 495 -8.68 -31.56 14.13
N SER A 496 -9.36 -32.28 13.24
CA SER A 496 -9.42 -31.94 11.82
C SER A 496 -10.09 -30.58 11.62
N MET A 497 -9.48 -29.74 10.79
CA MET A 497 -9.95 -28.39 10.53
C MET A 497 -11.02 -28.38 9.44
N GLY A 498 -11.98 -27.49 9.60
CA GLY A 498 -13.01 -27.19 8.61
C GLY A 498 -13.28 -25.70 8.52
N ILE A 499 -14.22 -25.37 7.64
CA ILE A 499 -14.68 -24.02 7.36
C ILE A 499 -16.14 -23.95 7.73
N MET A 500 -16.48 -22.96 8.54
CA MET A 500 -17.87 -22.60 8.85
C MET A 500 -18.26 -21.36 8.08
N SER A 501 -19.50 -21.35 7.58
CA SER A 501 -20.20 -20.18 7.05
C SER A 501 -21.37 -19.84 7.97
N ILE A 502 -21.63 -18.55 8.17
CA ILE A 502 -22.85 -18.02 8.81
C ILE A 502 -23.46 -16.92 7.94
N THR A 503 -24.78 -16.99 7.76
CA THR A 503 -25.55 -15.94 7.09
C THR A 503 -26.23 -15.05 8.13
N LEU A 504 -25.93 -13.76 8.12
CA LEU A 504 -26.55 -12.74 8.96
C LEU A 504 -27.49 -11.89 8.13
N GLY A 505 -28.75 -11.77 8.55
CA GLY A 505 -29.74 -10.93 7.87
C GLY A 505 -30.78 -10.38 8.84
N SER A 506 -31.41 -9.27 8.48
CA SER A 506 -32.52 -8.69 9.23
C SER A 506 -33.78 -9.54 9.05
N SER A 507 -34.02 -10.50 9.93
CA SER A 507 -35.34 -11.09 10.06
C SER A 507 -36.24 -10.14 10.85
N ASN A 508 -37.27 -9.59 10.18
CA ASN A 508 -38.41 -9.02 10.88
C ASN A 508 -39.01 -10.12 11.76
N SER A 509 -39.07 -9.84 13.06
CA SER A 509 -39.70 -10.68 14.05
C SER A 509 -41.16 -10.97 13.69
N GLU A 510 -41.56 -12.23 13.81
CA GLU A 510 -42.94 -12.68 13.80
C GLU A 510 -43.78 -11.93 14.87
N CYS A 511 -44.92 -11.38 14.46
CA CYS A 511 -46.08 -11.14 15.34
C CYS A 511 -47.37 -11.36 14.53
N SER A 512 -47.94 -12.55 14.73
CA SER A 512 -49.37 -12.91 14.78
C SER A 512 -50.46 -12.05 14.13
N ASN A 513 -51.27 -12.76 13.33
CA ASN A 513 -52.73 -12.72 13.15
C ASN A 513 -53.42 -11.61 12.32
N GLY A 514 -54.05 -12.05 11.22
CA GLY A 514 -55.48 -11.73 10.97
C GLY A 514 -55.85 -11.02 9.67
N HIS A 515 -56.35 -11.81 8.71
CA HIS A 515 -57.41 -11.50 7.71
C HIS A 515 -57.22 -10.47 6.56
N SER A 516 -57.39 -11.01 5.32
CA SER A 516 -58.10 -10.51 4.10
C SER A 516 -58.05 -9.01 3.75
N SER A 517 -57.93 -8.53 2.50
CA SER A 517 -58.21 -9.05 1.15
C SER A 517 -57.72 -8.03 0.09
N LYS A 518 -57.67 -8.49 -1.16
CA LYS A 518 -57.30 -7.89 -2.47
C LYS A 518 -57.51 -6.37 -2.74
N GLU A 519 -56.76 -5.93 -3.78
CA GLU A 519 -56.80 -4.68 -4.59
C GLU A 519 -55.79 -3.63 -4.08
N GLU A 520 -54.82 -3.09 -4.83
CA GLU A 520 -54.79 -2.53 -6.19
C GLU A 520 -53.34 -2.48 -6.74
N ARG A 521 -53.20 -2.31 -8.06
CA ARG A 521 -51.93 -2.14 -8.78
C ARG A 521 -51.44 -0.69 -8.78
N GLU A 522 -50.12 -0.56 -8.99
CA GLU A 522 -49.34 0.55 -9.57
C GLU A 522 -48.64 1.57 -8.64
N ASN A 523 -47.38 1.83 -9.02
CA ASN A 523 -46.41 2.83 -8.55
C ASN A 523 -45.61 2.55 -7.25
N SER A 524 -44.43 1.95 -7.40
CA SER A 524 -43.13 2.58 -7.06
C SER A 524 -41.97 1.59 -7.22
N CYS A 525 -40.94 2.01 -7.95
CA CYS A 525 -39.64 1.33 -7.98
C CYS A 525 -38.90 1.63 -6.66
N HIS A 526 -39.01 0.74 -5.68
CA HIS A 526 -38.04 0.62 -4.59
C HIS A 526 -37.79 -0.87 -4.30
N GLY A 527 -36.83 -1.45 -5.02
CA GLY A 527 -36.24 -2.73 -4.64
C GLY A 527 -35.35 -2.52 -3.42
N SER A 528 -35.93 -2.64 -2.22
CA SER A 528 -35.16 -2.86 -0.99
C SER A 528 -34.50 -4.23 -1.10
N LEU A 529 -33.26 -4.28 -1.59
CA LEU A 529 -32.41 -5.46 -1.51
C LEU A 529 -32.08 -5.71 -0.04
N ASN A 530 -32.79 -6.65 0.59
CA ASN A 530 -32.38 -7.24 1.86
C ASN A 530 -30.96 -7.80 1.68
N GLN A 531 -29.93 -7.05 2.09
CA GLN A 531 -28.54 -7.49 2.06
C GLN A 531 -28.31 -8.49 3.18
N THR A 532 -28.21 -9.78 2.83
CA THR A 532 -27.70 -10.81 3.72
C THR A 532 -26.18 -10.80 3.68
N LEU A 533 -25.53 -10.80 4.85
CA LEU A 533 -24.09 -10.81 5.00
C LEU A 533 -23.62 -12.23 5.33
N GLN A 534 -22.83 -12.84 4.45
CA GLN A 534 -22.24 -14.16 4.67
C GLN A 534 -20.80 -14.01 5.18
N LEU A 535 -20.50 -14.64 6.33
CA LEU A 535 -19.19 -14.60 6.99
C LEU A 535 -18.67 -16.01 7.25
N TYR A 536 -17.35 -16.14 7.38
CA TYR A 536 -16.66 -17.42 7.49
C TYR A 536 -15.67 -17.45 8.65
N THR A 537 -15.36 -18.63 9.17
CA THR A 537 -14.21 -18.87 10.05
C THR A 537 -13.67 -20.28 9.86
N MET A 538 -12.42 -20.50 10.27
CA MET A 538 -11.85 -21.84 10.40
C MET A 538 -12.03 -22.32 11.84
N LEU A 539 -12.32 -23.60 12.03
CA LEU A 539 -12.48 -24.26 13.33
C LEU A 539 -12.27 -25.77 13.19
N SER A 540 -12.04 -26.48 14.30
CA SER A 540 -11.96 -27.94 14.28
C SER A 540 -13.34 -28.62 14.31
N ARG A 541 -13.40 -29.91 13.92
CA ARG A 541 -14.59 -30.75 14.07
C ARG A 541 -15.08 -30.80 15.52
N GLY A 542 -14.17 -30.90 16.49
CA GLY A 542 -14.49 -30.85 17.92
C GLY A 542 -15.17 -29.54 18.33
N GLN A 543 -14.62 -28.40 17.88
CA GLN A 543 -15.22 -27.08 18.12
C GLN A 543 -16.60 -26.92 17.47
N ALA A 544 -16.83 -27.52 16.30
CA ALA A 544 -18.13 -27.52 15.65
C ALA A 544 -19.18 -28.32 16.44
N HIS A 545 -18.78 -29.46 17.03
CA HIS A 545 -19.65 -30.24 17.91
C HIS A 545 -19.94 -29.52 19.23
N GLU A 546 -18.94 -28.85 19.84
CA GLU A 546 -19.17 -28.00 21.01
C GLU A 546 -20.21 -26.91 20.70
N LEU A 547 -20.10 -26.27 19.53
CA LEU A 547 -21.03 -25.24 19.08
C LEU A 547 -22.43 -25.79 18.81
N GLN A 548 -22.54 -27.04 18.34
CA GLN A 548 -23.82 -27.73 18.12
C GLN A 548 -24.57 -27.96 19.44
N LEU A 549 -23.85 -28.23 20.53
CA LEU A 549 -24.42 -28.46 21.87
C LEU A 549 -24.93 -27.18 22.55
N VAL A 550 -24.58 -26.00 22.04
CA VAL A 550 -25.05 -24.72 22.57
C VAL A 550 -26.55 -24.54 22.29
N THR A 551 -27.31 -24.33 23.36
CA THR A 551 -28.76 -24.09 23.34
C THR A 551 -29.09 -22.58 23.36
N GLY A 552 -30.31 -22.21 22.93
CA GLY A 552 -30.76 -20.81 22.88
C GLY A 552 -30.58 -20.11 21.54
N GLY A 553 -30.49 -20.87 20.44
CA GLY A 553 -30.55 -20.34 19.07
C GLY A 553 -29.24 -19.71 18.57
N ASP A 554 -29.31 -19.10 17.39
CA ASP A 554 -28.12 -18.66 16.64
C ASP A 554 -27.37 -17.50 17.30
N GLN A 555 -28.07 -16.64 18.04
CA GLN A 555 -27.43 -15.56 18.80
C GLN A 555 -26.53 -16.09 19.92
N ASN A 556 -26.98 -17.12 20.65
CA ASN A 556 -26.18 -17.74 21.70
C ASN A 556 -24.98 -18.51 21.12
N ARG A 557 -25.17 -19.20 19.99
CA ARG A 557 -24.08 -19.86 19.26
C ARG A 557 -23.05 -18.86 18.76
N LEU A 558 -23.49 -17.75 18.17
CA LEU A 558 -22.60 -16.69 17.72
C LEU A 558 -21.82 -16.07 18.90
N SER A 559 -22.49 -15.82 20.03
CA SER A 559 -21.85 -15.33 21.25
C SER A 559 -20.82 -16.32 21.81
N TYR A 560 -21.15 -17.62 21.84
CA TYR A 560 -20.23 -18.68 22.27
C TYR A 560 -19.00 -18.78 21.36
N LEU A 561 -19.19 -18.71 20.03
CA LEU A 561 -18.11 -18.74 19.05
C LEU A 561 -17.13 -17.56 19.24
N LEU A 562 -17.65 -16.35 19.45
CA LEU A 562 -16.81 -15.15 19.59
C LEU A 562 -16.16 -15.04 20.98
N LYS A 563 -16.84 -15.46 22.05
CA LYS A 563 -16.39 -15.23 23.44
C LYS A 563 -15.71 -16.45 24.07
N CYS A 564 -16.21 -17.65 23.81
CA CYS A 564 -15.69 -18.88 24.43
C CYS A 564 -14.64 -19.54 23.54
N LEU A 565 -14.91 -19.65 22.22
CA LEU A 565 -13.93 -20.19 21.26
C LEU A 565 -12.93 -19.14 20.75
N VAL A 566 -13.22 -17.85 20.97
CA VAL A 566 -12.36 -16.71 20.59
C VAL A 566 -12.02 -16.71 19.07
N LEU A 567 -12.95 -17.20 18.25
CA LEU A 567 -12.78 -17.27 16.79
C LEU A 567 -13.26 -15.98 16.13
N LYS A 568 -12.56 -15.53 15.09
CA LYS A 568 -12.90 -14.31 14.35
C LYS A 568 -13.64 -14.64 13.06
N LEU A 569 -14.73 -13.93 12.81
CA LEU A 569 -15.46 -14.00 11.54
C LEU A 569 -14.77 -13.14 10.47
N MET A 570 -14.75 -13.66 9.25
CA MET A 570 -14.04 -13.12 8.10
C MET A 570 -14.94 -13.08 6.88
N GLY A 571 -14.79 -12.09 6.01
CA GLY A 571 -15.40 -12.11 4.67
C GLY A 571 -14.73 -13.12 3.74
N ALA A 572 -15.39 -13.48 2.64
CA ALA A 572 -14.90 -14.47 1.67
C ALA A 572 -13.46 -14.25 1.16
N ASN A 573 -13.08 -12.99 0.92
CA ASN A 573 -11.72 -12.66 0.46
C ASN A 573 -10.66 -12.91 1.55
N ALA A 574 -11.00 -12.64 2.82
CA ALA A 574 -10.09 -12.83 3.93
C ALA A 574 -9.92 -14.33 4.25
N ILE A 575 -11.00 -15.09 4.30
CA ILE A 575 -10.92 -16.56 4.48
C ILE A 575 -10.21 -17.23 3.30
N GLY A 576 -10.38 -16.72 2.07
CA GLY A 576 -9.64 -17.19 0.90
C GLY A 576 -8.12 -16.99 1.02
N LEU A 577 -7.66 -15.94 1.71
CA LEU A 577 -6.24 -15.71 1.97
C LEU A 577 -5.71 -16.59 3.10
N PHE A 578 -6.36 -16.57 4.26
CA PHE A 578 -5.89 -17.28 5.47
C PHE A 578 -6.14 -18.79 5.41
N GLY A 579 -7.22 -19.21 4.77
CA GLY A 579 -7.64 -20.61 4.65
C GLY A 579 -7.33 -21.23 3.29
N SER A 580 -6.54 -20.59 2.42
CA SER A 580 -6.27 -21.08 1.05
C SER A 580 -5.85 -22.54 0.98
N SER A 581 -4.96 -22.98 1.88
CA SER A 581 -4.53 -24.39 1.93
C SER A 581 -5.65 -25.34 2.37
N LEU A 582 -6.48 -24.93 3.33
CA LEU A 582 -7.58 -25.76 3.82
C LEU A 582 -8.71 -25.84 2.78
N ILE A 583 -9.06 -24.70 2.15
CA ILE A 583 -10.04 -24.62 1.07
C ILE A 583 -9.62 -25.52 -0.09
N ALA A 584 -8.33 -25.47 -0.48
CA ALA A 584 -7.80 -26.32 -1.53
C ALA A 584 -7.91 -27.81 -1.16
N ASN A 585 -7.51 -28.20 0.06
CA ASN A 585 -7.60 -29.59 0.50
C ASN A 585 -9.04 -30.11 0.49
N ILE A 586 -9.98 -29.35 1.07
CA ILE A 586 -11.40 -29.69 1.10
C ILE A 586 -11.98 -29.77 -0.32
N ALA A 587 -11.62 -28.85 -1.21
CA ALA A 587 -12.14 -28.84 -2.59
C ALA A 587 -11.57 -29.96 -3.49
N THR A 588 -10.42 -30.53 -3.12
CA THR A 588 -9.80 -31.64 -3.86
C THR A 588 -10.19 -33.03 -3.34
N ALA A 589 -10.91 -33.11 -2.22
CA ALA A 589 -11.34 -34.34 -1.58
C ALA A 589 -12.79 -34.67 -1.96
#